data_AF-A0A1S3HHC7-F1
#
_entry.id   AF-A0A1S3HHC7-F1
#
_cell.length_a   1.000
_cell.length_b   1.000
_cell.length_c   1.000
_cell.angle_alpha   90.00
_cell.angle_beta   90.00
_cell.angle_gamma   90.00
#
_symmetry.space_group_name_H-M   'P 1'
#
loop_
_entity.id
_entity.type
_entity.pdbx_description
1 polymer ?
#
loop_
_entity_poly.entity_id
_entity_poly.type
_entity_poly.pdbx_seq_one_letter_code
_entity_poly.pdbx_strand_id
1 'polypeptide(L)'
;MGICLLKEMKKSDWMQLFKLQNKEYGYWEFSPVLGRLLGISIEYCRSMLADAGVMSLGKKVSQDVYRLLATLLTLTQIVQTVTKSFVSFKEMQATLEETLPDFLKKLSMKDMEQEQVFTGLELAGRYCKNMDKAHPMMYSTLEIGTSWDHVMQKLLDL
;
A
#
# COMPACT_ATOMS: atom_id res chain seq x y z
N MET A 1 -0.19 19.05 -13.11
CA MET A 1 -0.58 19.00 -11.68
C MET A 1 -0.84 17.54 -11.38
N GLY A 2 -0.17 16.98 -10.38
CA GLY A 2 -0.29 15.55 -10.07
C GLY A 2 1.02 14.89 -9.66
N ILE A 3 1.83 15.53 -8.80
CA ILE A 3 2.54 14.70 -7.82
C ILE A 3 1.63 14.80 -6.62
N CYS A 4 0.64 13.90 -6.53
CA CYS A 4 -0.08 13.72 -5.29
C CYS A 4 0.93 13.14 -4.31
N LEU A 5 1.73 14.03 -3.69
CA LEU A 5 2.47 13.71 -2.50
C LEU A 5 1.42 13.22 -1.52
N LEU A 6 1.42 11.92 -1.28
CA LEU A 6 0.61 11.38 -0.22
C LEU A 6 0.88 12.19 1.06
N LYS A 7 -0.19 12.50 1.79
CA LYS A 7 -0.22 13.45 2.90
C LYS A 7 1.03 13.33 3.78
N GLU A 8 1.65 14.45 4.15
CA GLU A 8 2.73 14.40 5.15
C GLU A 8 2.18 13.88 6.48
N MET A 9 2.74 12.77 6.94
CA MET A 9 2.30 12.06 8.15
C MET A 9 3.25 12.33 9.32
N LYS A 10 2.69 12.63 10.48
CA LYS A 10 3.47 12.74 11.72
C LYS A 10 3.73 11.34 12.29
N LYS A 11 4.71 11.21 13.20
CA LYS A 11 5.01 9.93 13.88
C LYS A 11 3.76 9.24 14.45
N SER A 12 2.86 10.01 15.07
CA SER A 12 1.60 9.47 15.62
C SER A 12 0.71 8.79 14.58
N ASP A 13 0.64 9.37 13.37
CA ASP A 13 -0.17 8.84 12.27
C ASP A 13 0.45 7.53 11.76
N TRP A 14 1.79 7.47 11.66
CA TRP A 14 2.52 6.26 11.34
C TRP A 14 2.30 5.15 12.36
N MET A 15 2.40 5.48 13.65
CA MET A 15 2.13 4.50 14.70
C MET A 15 0.69 3.99 14.66
N GLN A 16 -0.27 4.84 14.28
CA GLN A 16 -1.65 4.40 14.07
C GLN A 16 -1.76 3.50 12.84
N LEU A 17 -1.08 3.83 11.75
CA LEU A 17 -1.05 3.02 10.53
C LEU A 17 -0.50 1.61 10.80
N PHE A 18 0.63 1.48 11.49
CA PHE A 18 1.23 0.18 11.84
C PHE A 18 0.40 -0.62 12.85
N LYS A 19 -0.47 0.04 13.64
CA LYS A 19 -1.45 -0.65 14.50
C LYS A 19 -2.61 -1.26 13.71
N LEU A 20 -2.95 -0.71 12.54
CA LEU A 20 -3.99 -1.26 11.66
C LEU A 20 -3.51 -2.48 10.87
N GLN A 21 -2.20 -2.73 10.85
CA GLN A 21 -1.64 -3.86 10.12
C GLN A 21 -2.06 -5.19 10.74
N ASN A 22 -2.50 -6.13 9.90
CA ASN A 22 -2.75 -7.50 10.31
C ASN A 22 -1.43 -8.15 10.78
N LYS A 23 -1.40 -8.63 12.02
CA LYS A 23 -0.17 -9.17 12.65
C LYS A 23 0.25 -10.56 12.14
N GLU A 24 -0.67 -11.30 11.55
CA GLU A 24 -0.43 -12.66 11.06
C GLU A 24 0.04 -12.63 9.59
N TYR A 25 -0.60 -11.81 8.77
CA TYR A 25 -0.40 -11.80 7.32
C TYR A 25 0.27 -10.52 6.78
N GLY A 26 0.37 -9.45 7.56
CA GLY A 26 1.06 -8.22 7.17
C GLY A 26 0.31 -7.26 6.25
N TYR A 27 -0.93 -7.56 5.85
CA TYR A 27 -1.73 -6.65 5.02
C TYR A 27 -2.44 -5.57 5.84
N TRP A 28 -2.90 -4.52 5.14
CA TRP A 28 -3.86 -3.55 5.69
C TRP A 28 -5.26 -3.81 5.13
N GLU A 29 -6.28 -3.60 5.96
CA GLU A 29 -7.66 -3.65 5.50
C GLU A 29 -8.05 -2.34 4.80
N PHE A 30 -8.77 -2.46 3.68
CA PHE A 30 -9.26 -1.32 2.90
C PHE A 30 -10.43 -0.63 3.63
N SER A 31 -10.08 0.28 4.52
CA SER A 31 -11.01 0.86 5.50
C SER A 31 -11.01 2.40 5.47
N PRO A 32 -12.10 3.05 5.90
CA PRO A 32 -12.15 4.52 6.01
C PRO A 32 -11.05 5.11 6.90
N VAL A 33 -10.60 4.35 7.93
CA VAL A 33 -9.51 4.79 8.82
C VAL A 33 -8.19 4.85 8.05
N LEU A 34 -7.90 3.83 7.24
CA LEU A 34 -6.71 3.81 6.38
C LEU A 34 -6.73 4.99 5.41
N GLY A 35 -7.86 5.22 4.74
CA GLY A 35 -8.03 6.35 3.82
C GLY A 35 -7.73 7.70 4.46
N ARG A 36 -8.25 7.95 5.67
CA ARG A 36 -7.98 9.21 6.39
C ARG A 36 -6.51 9.38 6.76
N LEU A 37 -5.80 8.30 7.10
CA LEU A 37 -4.38 8.35 7.43
C LEU A 37 -3.54 8.70 6.20
N LEU A 38 -3.80 8.04 5.08
CA LEU A 38 -3.07 8.23 3.82
C LEU A 38 -3.51 9.47 3.03
N GLY A 39 -4.66 10.06 3.37
CA GLY A 39 -5.26 11.15 2.60
C GLY A 39 -5.91 10.70 1.30
N ILE A 40 -6.42 9.45 1.26
CA ILE A 40 -6.98 8.82 0.06
C ILE A 40 -8.49 8.63 0.22
N SER A 41 -9.24 8.89 -0.86
CA SER A 41 -10.68 8.63 -0.90
C SER A 41 -10.96 7.15 -1.15
N ILE A 42 -11.28 6.43 -0.07
CA ILE A 42 -11.66 5.00 -0.12
C ILE A 42 -12.88 4.76 -1.00
N GLU A 43 -13.85 5.68 -0.98
CA GLU A 43 -15.07 5.56 -1.78
C GLU A 43 -14.78 5.75 -3.28
N TYR A 44 -13.87 6.66 -3.63
CA TYR A 44 -13.40 6.80 -5.01
C TYR A 44 -12.72 5.52 -5.51
N CYS A 45 -11.78 4.98 -4.73
CA CYS A 45 -11.12 3.73 -5.08
C CYS A 45 -12.10 2.55 -5.19
N ARG A 46 -13.10 2.48 -4.30
CA ARG A 46 -14.16 1.46 -4.37
C ARG A 46 -14.99 1.61 -5.63
N SER A 47 -15.39 2.83 -5.98
CA SER A 47 -16.12 3.08 -7.23
C SER A 47 -15.30 2.62 -8.43
N MET A 48 -14.04 3.04 -8.53
CA MET A 48 -13.16 2.67 -9.64
C MET A 48 -12.99 1.14 -9.76
N LEU A 49 -12.81 0.44 -8.64
CA LEU A 49 -12.70 -1.02 -8.62
C LEU A 49 -14.04 -1.71 -8.95
N ALA A 50 -15.17 -1.16 -8.49
CA ALA A 50 -16.50 -1.67 -8.79
C ALA A 50 -16.85 -1.51 -10.27
N ASP A 51 -16.54 -0.35 -10.85
CA ASP A 51 -16.71 -0.04 -12.28
C ASP A 51 -15.89 -0.99 -13.15
N ALA A 52 -14.73 -1.41 -12.64
CA ALA A 52 -13.86 -2.40 -13.28
C ALA A 52 -14.27 -3.86 -13.02
N GLY A 53 -15.44 -4.11 -12.43
CA GLY A 53 -15.98 -5.44 -12.27
C GLY A 53 -15.37 -6.28 -11.16
N VAL A 54 -14.62 -5.69 -10.21
CA VAL A 54 -14.02 -6.43 -9.07
C VAL A 54 -15.06 -7.23 -8.27
N MET A 55 -16.28 -6.72 -8.18
CA MET A 55 -17.37 -7.40 -7.46
C MET A 55 -17.83 -8.69 -8.14
N SER A 56 -17.52 -8.88 -9.43
CA SER A 56 -17.87 -10.09 -10.19
C SER A 56 -16.92 -11.27 -9.95
N LEU A 57 -15.74 -11.03 -9.37
CA LEU A 57 -14.73 -12.06 -9.08
C LEU A 57 -15.06 -12.98 -7.88
N GLY A 58 -16.19 -12.72 -7.21
CA GLY A 58 -16.57 -13.40 -5.98
C GLY A 58 -15.97 -12.74 -4.73
N LYS A 59 -16.66 -12.93 -3.59
CA LYS A 59 -16.42 -12.20 -2.35
C LYS A 59 -14.97 -12.27 -1.87
N LYS A 60 -14.35 -13.45 -1.92
CA LYS A 60 -12.98 -13.67 -1.42
C LYS A 60 -11.96 -12.93 -2.29
N VAL A 61 -12.01 -13.11 -3.60
CA VAL A 61 -11.05 -12.49 -4.53
C VAL A 61 -11.18 -10.97 -4.48
N SER A 62 -12.42 -10.45 -4.45
CA SER A 62 -12.68 -9.02 -4.28
C SER A 62 -12.02 -8.47 -3.00
N GLN A 63 -12.20 -9.14 -1.86
CA GLN A 63 -11.55 -8.74 -0.60
C GLN A 63 -10.03 -8.74 -0.70
N ASP A 64 -9.46 -9.75 -1.36
CA ASP A 64 -8.02 -9.86 -1.51
C ASP A 64 -7.46 -8.76 -2.45
N VAL A 65 -8.21 -8.32 -3.48
CA VAL A 65 -7.88 -7.14 -4.30
C VAL A 65 -7.80 -5.88 -3.43
N TYR A 66 -8.81 -5.65 -2.60
CA TYR A 66 -8.88 -4.47 -1.73
C TYR A 66 -7.73 -4.44 -0.72
N ARG A 67 -7.39 -5.59 -0.12
CA ARG A 67 -6.26 -5.71 0.82
C ARG A 67 -4.91 -5.52 0.14
N LEU A 68 -4.75 -6.06 -1.06
CA LEU A 68 -3.55 -5.81 -1.85
C LEU A 68 -3.42 -4.31 -2.13
N LEU A 69 -4.49 -3.65 -2.59
CA LEU A 69 -4.46 -2.22 -2.86
C LEU A 69 -4.14 -1.39 -1.59
N ALA A 70 -4.80 -1.68 -0.47
CA ALA A 70 -4.50 -1.05 0.83
C ALA A 70 -3.01 -1.14 1.20
N THR A 71 -2.44 -2.33 0.99
CA THR A 71 -1.05 -2.62 1.32
C THR A 71 -0.12 -1.87 0.38
N LEU A 72 -0.37 -1.88 -0.94
CA LEU A 72 0.41 -1.14 -1.93
C LEU A 72 0.39 0.38 -1.69
N LEU A 73 -0.77 0.96 -1.36
CA LEU A 73 -0.88 2.39 -1.02
C LEU A 73 -0.05 2.73 0.22
N THR A 74 -0.07 1.85 1.23
CA THR A 74 0.73 2.03 2.46
C THR A 74 2.23 1.95 2.18
N LEU A 75 2.68 0.95 1.41
CA LEU A 75 4.10 0.83 1.04
C LEU A 75 4.55 2.01 0.18
N THR A 76 3.71 2.46 -0.75
CA THR A 76 3.97 3.66 -1.58
C THR A 76 4.15 4.90 -0.71
N GLN A 77 3.31 5.10 0.31
CA GLN A 77 3.45 6.20 1.28
C GLN A 77 4.80 6.18 1.98
N ILE A 78 5.26 5.01 2.42
CA ILE A 78 6.53 4.87 3.16
C ILE A 78 7.68 5.29 2.25
N VAL A 79 7.72 4.73 1.04
CA VAL A 79 8.78 5.03 0.06
C VAL A 79 8.76 6.52 -0.32
N GLN A 80 7.59 7.09 -0.63
CA GLN A 80 7.47 8.50 -0.98
C GLN A 80 7.85 9.44 0.18
N THR A 81 7.72 9.00 1.43
CA THR A 81 8.12 9.81 2.60
C THR A 81 9.62 10.08 2.61
N VAL A 82 10.42 9.18 2.06
CA VAL A 82 11.89 9.30 1.97
C VAL A 82 12.31 9.80 0.58
N THR A 83 11.88 9.11 -0.47
CA THR A 83 12.35 9.32 -1.86
C THR A 83 11.67 10.47 -2.58
N LYS A 84 10.49 10.92 -2.09
CA LYS A 84 9.63 11.92 -2.75
C LYS A 84 9.24 11.55 -4.18
N SER A 85 9.33 10.27 -4.54
CA SER A 85 9.14 9.77 -5.91
C SER A 85 8.29 8.50 -5.91
N PHE A 86 7.56 8.26 -7.00
CA PHE A 86 6.91 6.96 -7.22
C PHE A 86 7.95 5.90 -7.54
N VAL A 87 7.76 4.70 -6.98
CA VAL A 87 8.64 3.55 -7.20
C VAL A 87 7.80 2.40 -7.70
N SER A 88 8.29 1.73 -8.74
CA SER A 88 7.60 0.58 -9.32
C SER A 88 7.45 -0.54 -8.29
N PHE A 89 6.39 -1.32 -8.39
CA PHE A 89 6.12 -2.46 -7.53
C PHE A 89 7.25 -3.49 -7.58
N LYS A 90 7.90 -3.62 -8.75
CA LYS A 90 9.07 -4.49 -8.94
C LYS A 90 10.26 -4.05 -8.08
N GLU A 91 10.48 -2.75 -7.95
CA GLU A 91 11.59 -2.16 -7.19
C GLU A 91 11.22 -1.89 -5.73
N MET A 92 9.93 -1.84 -5.40
CA MET A 92 9.39 -1.41 -4.12
C MET A 92 10.03 -2.12 -2.92
N GLN A 93 10.27 -3.43 -3.00
CA GLN A 93 10.92 -4.14 -1.89
C GLN A 93 12.37 -3.68 -1.69
N ALA A 94 13.17 -3.64 -2.76
CA ALA A 94 14.57 -3.23 -2.68
C ALA A 94 14.68 -1.78 -2.19
N THR A 95 13.81 -0.89 -2.70
CA THR A 95 13.77 0.50 -2.24
C THR A 95 13.30 0.62 -0.80
N LEU A 96 12.36 -0.20 -0.34
CA LEU A 96 11.98 -0.21 1.08
C LEU A 96 13.16 -0.62 1.95
N GLU A 97 13.88 -1.68 1.60
CA GLU A 97 15.06 -2.13 2.34
C GLU A 97 16.14 -1.05 2.41
N GLU A 98 16.39 -0.34 1.29
CA GLU A 98 17.36 0.76 1.20
C GLU A 98 16.92 1.99 2.01
N THR A 99 15.64 2.38 1.93
CA THR A 99 15.13 3.63 2.50
C THR A 99 14.60 3.49 3.92
N LEU A 100 14.45 2.26 4.42
CA LEU A 100 13.93 2.01 5.76
C LEU A 100 14.75 2.68 6.87
N PRO A 101 16.11 2.64 6.89
CA PRO A 101 16.88 3.35 7.91
C PRO A 101 16.57 4.85 7.96
N ASP A 102 16.45 5.50 6.79
CA ASP A 102 16.12 6.91 6.68
C ASP A 102 14.69 7.20 7.12
N PHE A 103 13.74 6.32 6.80
CA PHE A 103 12.36 6.39 7.26
C PHE A 103 12.28 6.34 8.79
N LEU A 104 12.94 5.36 9.42
CA LEU A 104 12.96 5.19 10.88
C LEU A 104 13.61 6.38 11.58
N LYS A 105 14.73 6.87 11.02
CA LYS A 105 15.45 8.05 11.53
C LYS A 105 14.60 9.32 11.42
N LYS A 106 13.93 9.54 10.29
CA LYS A 106 13.03 10.69 10.07
C LYS A 106 11.89 10.72 11.07
N LEU A 107 11.39 9.56 11.49
CA LEU A 107 10.33 9.44 12.49
C LEU A 107 10.85 9.38 13.93
N SER A 108 12.16 9.41 14.16
CA SER A 108 12.77 9.29 15.49
C SER A 108 12.19 8.09 16.26
N MET A 109 12.13 6.93 15.59
CA MET A 109 11.61 5.68 16.17
C MET A 109 12.63 5.06 17.13
N LYS A 110 12.13 4.54 18.26
CA LYS A 110 12.91 3.78 19.25
C LYS A 110 13.12 2.34 18.78
N ASP A 111 14.10 1.65 19.33
CA ASP A 111 14.50 0.29 18.89
C ASP A 111 13.32 -0.69 18.81
N MET A 112 12.46 -0.76 19.84
CA MET A 112 11.26 -1.62 19.80
C MET A 112 10.25 -1.22 18.72
N GLU A 113 10.13 0.08 18.41
CA GLU A 113 9.25 0.56 17.33
C GLU A 113 9.86 0.21 15.96
N GLN A 114 11.18 0.30 15.83
CA GLN A 114 11.92 -0.04 14.61
C GLN A 114 11.76 -1.53 14.28
N GLU A 115 11.94 -2.42 15.26
CA GLU A 115 11.77 -3.86 15.07
C GLU A 115 10.35 -4.21 14.62
N GLN A 116 9.33 -3.62 15.25
CA GLN A 116 7.93 -3.82 14.86
C GLN A 116 7.65 -3.36 13.42
N VAL A 117 8.20 -2.22 13.01
CA VAL A 117 8.06 -1.72 11.64
C VAL A 117 8.79 -2.62 10.67
N PHE A 118 10.02 -3.04 10.97
CA PHE A 118 10.81 -3.94 10.13
C PHE A 118 10.05 -5.24 9.85
N THR A 119 9.65 -5.96 10.90
CA THR A 119 8.88 -7.20 10.76
C THR A 119 7.56 -6.98 10.03
N GLY A 120 6.88 -5.87 10.31
CA GLY A 120 5.67 -5.50 9.60
C GLY A 120 5.89 -5.35 8.10
N LEU A 121 6.97 -4.69 7.67
CA LEU A 121 7.27 -4.47 6.26
C LEU A 121 7.70 -5.75 5.55
N GLU A 122 8.44 -6.63 6.21
CA GLU A 122 8.77 -7.95 5.66
C GLU A 122 7.50 -8.79 5.40
N LEU A 123 6.55 -8.77 6.35
CA LEU A 123 5.27 -9.46 6.18
C LEU A 123 4.44 -8.84 5.06
N ALA A 124 4.38 -7.51 4.96
CA ALA A 124 3.67 -6.81 3.89
C ALA A 124 4.25 -7.12 2.50
N GLY A 125 5.59 -7.11 2.37
CA GLY A 125 6.27 -7.48 1.13
C GLY A 125 5.99 -8.93 0.74
N ARG A 126 6.01 -9.85 1.71
CA ARG A 126 5.64 -11.26 1.51
C ARG A 126 4.18 -11.42 1.09
N TYR A 127 3.26 -10.67 1.71
CA TYR A 127 1.84 -10.67 1.36
C TYR A 127 1.63 -10.27 -0.10
N CYS A 128 2.24 -9.17 -0.54
CA CYS A 128 2.11 -8.69 -1.92
C CYS A 128 2.64 -9.72 -2.93
N LYS A 129 3.79 -10.34 -2.65
CA LYS A 129 4.34 -11.43 -3.50
C LYS A 129 3.42 -12.64 -3.56
N ASN A 130 2.82 -13.04 -2.44
CA ASN A 130 1.91 -14.18 -2.41
C ASN A 130 0.61 -13.88 -3.14
N MET A 131 0.11 -12.65 -3.03
CA MET A 131 -1.06 -12.18 -3.76
C MET A 131 -0.86 -12.18 -5.27
N ASP A 132 0.28 -11.69 -5.75
CA ASP A 132 0.63 -11.69 -7.17
C ASP A 132 0.74 -13.13 -7.74
N LYS A 133 1.26 -14.07 -6.94
CA LYS A 133 1.30 -15.51 -7.29
C LYS A 133 -0.07 -16.16 -7.29
N ALA A 134 -0.92 -15.83 -6.32
CA ALA A 134 -2.26 -16.43 -6.18
C ALA A 134 -3.21 -15.94 -7.28
N HIS A 135 -3.01 -14.71 -7.76
CA HIS A 135 -3.85 -14.06 -8.75
C HIS A 135 -3.01 -13.34 -9.81
N PRO A 136 -2.29 -14.09 -10.67
CA PRO A 136 -1.43 -13.51 -11.68
C PRO A 136 -2.25 -12.63 -12.63
N MET A 137 -1.71 -11.46 -12.97
CA MET A 137 -2.30 -10.52 -13.93
C MET A 137 -3.71 -10.03 -13.58
N MET A 138 -4.08 -10.02 -12.29
CA MET A 138 -5.40 -9.57 -11.82
C MET A 138 -5.79 -8.18 -12.36
N TYR A 139 -4.82 -7.26 -12.48
CA TYR A 139 -5.02 -5.93 -13.07
C TYR A 139 -5.49 -5.97 -14.54
N SER A 140 -5.03 -6.96 -15.31
CA SER A 140 -5.41 -7.18 -16.71
C SER A 140 -6.80 -7.81 -16.80
N THR A 141 -7.07 -8.83 -15.97
CA THR A 141 -8.40 -9.47 -15.90
C THR A 141 -9.51 -8.50 -15.52
N LEU A 142 -9.19 -7.52 -14.67
CA LEU A 142 -10.10 -6.46 -14.25
C LEU A 142 -10.12 -5.26 -15.20
N GLU A 143 -9.31 -5.25 -16.25
CA GLU A 143 -9.15 -4.10 -17.17
C GLU A 143 -8.83 -2.76 -16.45
N ILE A 144 -8.33 -2.81 -15.21
CA ILE A 144 -7.96 -1.61 -14.43
C ILE A 144 -6.61 -1.04 -14.85
N GLY A 145 -5.75 -1.86 -15.46
CA GLY A 145 -4.43 -1.44 -15.92
C GLY A 145 -3.60 -2.56 -16.52
N THR A 146 -2.41 -2.20 -16.98
CA THR A 146 -1.42 -3.11 -17.58
C THR A 146 -0.41 -3.64 -16.57
N SER A 147 -0.38 -3.07 -15.37
CA SER A 147 0.42 -3.48 -14.22
C SER A 147 -0.18 -2.88 -12.95
N TRP A 148 0.25 -3.36 -11.77
CA TRP A 148 -0.07 -2.68 -10.51
C TRP A 148 0.47 -1.24 -10.48
N ASP A 149 1.60 -0.97 -11.13
CA ASP A 149 2.13 0.40 -11.24
C ASP A 149 1.17 1.32 -11.96
N HIS A 150 0.60 0.88 -13.08
CA HIS A 150 -0.38 1.64 -13.84
C HIS A 150 -1.65 1.90 -13.01
N VAL A 151 -2.11 0.90 -12.24
CA VAL A 151 -3.26 1.07 -11.32
C VAL A 151 -2.94 2.11 -10.25
N MET A 152 -1.76 2.04 -9.64
CA MET A 152 -1.32 2.98 -8.61
C MET A 152 -1.16 4.40 -9.16
N GLN A 153 -0.59 4.55 -10.35
CA GLN A 153 -0.45 5.84 -11.03
C GLN A 153 -1.83 6.48 -11.30
N LYS A 154 -2.78 5.72 -11.86
CA LYS A 154 -4.17 6.19 -12.05
C LYS A 154 -4.83 6.61 -10.73
N LEU A 155 -4.63 5.83 -9.67
CA LEU A 155 -5.26 6.08 -8.37
C LEU A 155 -4.68 7.29 -7.64
N LEU A 156 -3.39 7.55 -7.83
CA LEU A 156 -2.66 8.63 -7.19
C LEU A 156 -2.52 9.86 -8.10
N ASP A 157 -3.12 9.83 -9.30
CA ASP A 157 -3.01 10.89 -10.31
C ASP A 157 -1.54 11.27 -10.60
N LEU A 158 -0.69 10.25 -10.78
CA LEU A 158 0.75 10.34 -11.02
C LEU A 158 1.13 10.15 -12.49
#